data_AF-A0A5M7PT43-F1
#
_entry.id   AF-A0A5M7PT43-F1
#
_cell.length_a   1.000
_cell.length_b   1.000
_cell.length_c   1.000
_cell.angle_alpha   90.00
_cell.angle_beta   90.00
_cell.angle_gamma   90.00
#
_symmetry.space_group_name_H-M   'P 1'
#
loop_
_entity.id
_entity.type
_entity.pdbx_description
1 polymer ?
#
loop_
_entity_poly.entity_id
_entity_poly.type
_entity_poly.pdbx_seq_one_letter_code
_entity_poly.pdbx_strand_id
1 'polypeptide(L)'
;MQTAKFAKKAAVFFVCFIVAFMVSRYGMPLYPLTAWLVEHSHQIFSSYQDDVYEAGTDPVTFFSLLIVIAFYALAIYWLVKMAIKKVKRG
;
A
#
# COMPACT_ATOMS: atom_id res chain seq x y z
N MET A 1 -4.76 -19.25 21.74
CA MET A 1 -3.47 -18.49 21.72
C MET A 1 -2.94 -18.18 20.31
N GLN A 2 -3.10 -19.07 19.31
CA GLN A 2 -2.61 -18.83 17.95
C GLN A 2 -3.35 -17.68 17.23
N THR A 3 -4.66 -17.59 17.41
CA THR A 3 -5.51 -16.48 16.95
C THR A 3 -5.05 -15.13 17.50
N ALA A 4 -4.74 -15.03 18.79
CA ALA A 4 -4.23 -13.81 19.41
C ALA A 4 -2.86 -13.38 18.83
N LYS A 5 -1.97 -14.33 18.56
CA LYS A 5 -0.67 -14.04 17.91
C LYS A 5 -0.85 -13.57 16.46
N PHE A 6 -1.81 -14.13 15.73
CA PHE A 6 -2.15 -13.71 14.38
C PHE A 6 -2.77 -12.31 14.37
N ALA A 7 -3.76 -12.06 15.23
CA ALA A 7 -4.39 -10.75 15.39
C ALA A 7 -3.36 -9.66 15.69
N LYS A 8 -2.38 -9.93 16.56
CA LYS A 8 -1.29 -8.99 16.84
C LYS A 8 -0.46 -8.67 15.59
N LYS A 9 -0.13 -9.66 14.76
CA LYS A 9 0.63 -9.43 13.52
C LYS A 9 -0.19 -8.63 12.50
N ALA A 10 -1.48 -8.96 12.36
CA ALA A 10 -2.40 -8.23 11.50
C ALA A 10 -2.56 -6.76 11.94
N ALA A 11 -2.68 -6.51 13.25
CA ALA A 11 -2.75 -5.16 13.80
C ALA A 11 -1.47 -4.35 13.51
N VAL A 12 -0.29 -4.94 13.69
CA VAL A 12 0.98 -4.27 13.35
C VAL A 12 1.06 -3.97 11.85
N PHE A 13 0.66 -4.91 10.99
CA PHE A 13 0.60 -4.68 9.56
C PHE A 13 -0.38 -3.56 9.20
N PHE A 14 -1.55 -3.51 9.84
CA PHE A 14 -2.55 -2.46 9.63
C PHE A 14 -2.00 -1.08 10.01
N VAL A 15 -1.24 -0.98 11.10
CA VAL A 15 -0.52 0.26 11.45
C VAL A 15 0.51 0.62 10.38
N CYS A 16 1.29 -0.34 9.87
CA CYS A 16 2.21 -0.10 8.76
C CYS A 16 1.49 0.36 7.50
N PHE A 17 0.28 -0.15 7.24
CA PHE A 17 -0.56 0.28 6.13
C PHE A 17 -1.03 1.73 6.27
N ILE A 18 -1.49 2.13 7.46
CA ILE A 18 -1.86 3.53 7.73
C ILE A 18 -0.65 4.46 7.54
N VAL A 19 0.53 4.07 8.05
CA VAL A 19 1.75 4.86 7.89
C VAL A 19 2.16 4.96 6.42
N ALA A 20 2.13 3.85 5.68
CA ALA A 20 2.39 3.85 4.24
C ALA A 20 1.44 4.78 3.50
N PHE A 21 0.14 4.70 3.81
CA PHE A 21 -0.86 5.59 3.24
C PHE A 21 -0.57 7.05 3.52
N MET A 22 -0.27 7.41 4.78
CA MET A 22 0.04 8.79 5.17
C MET A 22 1.24 9.35 4.40
N VAL A 23 2.31 8.56 4.23
CA VAL A 23 3.54 9.00 3.54
C VAL A 23 3.37 9.02 2.00
N SER A 24 2.34 8.37 1.47
CA SER A 24 1.95 8.41 0.06
C SER A 24 1.02 9.57 -0.31
N ARG A 25 0.56 10.39 0.66
CA ARG A 25 -0.35 11.52 0.40
C ARG A 25 0.35 12.70 -0.27
N TYR A 26 -0.43 13.55 -0.95
CA TYR A 26 0.07 14.79 -1.55
C TYR A 26 0.97 15.58 -0.58
N GLY A 27 2.14 16.02 -1.06
CA GLY A 27 3.13 16.74 -0.27
C GLY A 27 4.07 15.86 0.57
N MET A 28 3.89 14.54 0.54
CA MET A 28 4.74 13.57 1.26
C MET A 28 5.75 12.90 0.32
N PRO A 29 6.85 12.34 0.85
CA PRO A 29 7.98 11.92 0.01
C PRO A 29 7.67 10.75 -0.94
N LEU A 30 6.70 9.88 -0.62
CA LEU A 30 6.32 8.78 -1.51
C LEU A 30 5.28 9.19 -2.55
N TYR A 31 4.71 10.40 -2.48
CA TYR A 31 3.66 10.83 -3.38
C TYR A 31 4.06 10.85 -4.86
N PRO A 32 5.22 11.43 -5.27
CA PRO A 32 5.58 11.47 -6.68
C PRO A 32 5.67 10.07 -7.30
N LEU A 33 6.23 9.11 -6.56
CA LEU A 33 6.33 7.71 -7.00
C LEU A 33 4.95 7.03 -7.03
N THR A 34 4.12 7.30 -6.01
CA THR A 34 2.74 6.76 -5.94
C THR A 34 1.92 7.26 -7.12
N ALA A 35 1.97 8.57 -7.40
CA ALA A 35 1.26 9.21 -8.50
C ALA A 35 1.74 8.65 -9.85
N TRP A 36 3.05 8.51 -10.04
CA TRP A 36 3.60 7.93 -11.27
C TRP A 36 3.14 6.48 -11.49
N LEU A 37 3.18 5.64 -10.45
CA LEU A 37 2.74 4.23 -10.56
C LEU A 37 1.25 4.11 -10.91
N VAL A 38 0.42 4.97 -10.31
CA VAL A 38 -1.04 4.96 -10.50
C VAL A 38 -1.41 5.50 -11.88
N GLU A 39 -0.75 6.57 -12.35
CA GLU A 39 -0.93 7.08 -13.70
C GLU A 39 -0.52 6.03 -14.73
N HIS A 40 0.63 5.38 -14.51
CA HIS A 40 1.13 4.36 -15.42
C HIS A 40 0.21 3.14 -15.50
N SER A 41 -0.35 2.70 -14.37
CA SER A 41 -1.33 1.63 -14.38
C SER A 41 -2.64 2.06 -15.02
N HIS A 42 -3.10 3.29 -14.77
CA HIS A 42 -4.28 3.83 -15.46
C HIS A 42 -4.11 3.78 -16.98
N GLN A 43 -2.98 4.27 -17.52
CA GLN A 43 -2.70 4.26 -18.96
C GLN A 43 -2.68 2.85 -19.58
N ILE A 44 -2.25 1.83 -18.83
CA ILE A 44 -2.18 0.45 -19.32
C ILE A 44 -3.54 -0.23 -19.26
N PHE A 45 -4.30 0.01 -18.19
CA PHE A 45 -5.51 -0.75 -17.88
C PHE A 45 -6.81 -0.02 -18.22
N SER A 46 -6.79 1.27 -18.55
CA SER A 46 -7.99 2.05 -18.85
C SER A 46 -8.79 1.49 -20.02
N SER A 47 -8.11 0.97 -21.05
CA SER A 47 -8.77 0.38 -22.22
C SER A 47 -9.62 -0.86 -21.90
N TYR A 48 -9.38 -1.51 -20.76
CA TYR A 48 -10.14 -2.70 -20.35
C TYR A 48 -11.44 -2.36 -19.59
N GLN A 49 -11.63 -1.09 -19.22
CA GLN A 49 -12.79 -0.63 -18.43
C GLN A 49 -13.77 0.24 -19.23
N ASP A 50 -13.37 0.77 -20.40
CA ASP A 50 -14.13 1.77 -21.18
C ASP A 50 -15.58 1.35 -21.54
N ASP A 51 -15.84 0.06 -21.74
CA ASP A 51 -17.18 -0.47 -22.11
C ASP A 51 -17.92 -1.17 -20.96
N VAL A 52 -17.27 -1.34 -19.79
CA VAL A 52 -17.80 -2.17 -18.69
C VAL A 52 -18.36 -1.32 -17.56
N TYR A 53 -17.80 -0.13 -17.35
CA TYR A 53 -18.15 0.72 -16.22
C TYR A 53 -18.73 2.06 -16.65
N GLU A 54 -19.54 2.67 -15.78
CA GLU A 54 -20.14 3.98 -16.02
C GLU A 54 -19.08 5.07 -16.12
N ALA A 55 -19.32 6.07 -16.99
CA ALA A 55 -18.45 7.22 -17.15
C ALA A 55 -18.19 7.92 -15.80
N GLY A 56 -16.91 8.12 -15.47
CA GLY A 56 -16.48 8.72 -14.20
C GLY A 56 -16.17 7.72 -13.09
N THR A 57 -16.40 6.43 -13.30
CA THR A 57 -15.83 5.39 -12.43
C THR A 57 -14.40 5.08 -12.86
N ASP A 58 -13.48 5.02 -11.90
CA ASP A 58 -12.07 4.72 -12.15
C ASP A 58 -11.57 3.63 -11.18
N PRO A 59 -12.03 2.38 -11.38
CA PRO A 59 -11.61 1.26 -10.56
C PRO A 59 -10.11 0.99 -10.69
N VAL A 60 -9.50 1.21 -11.86
CA VAL A 60 -8.06 1.00 -12.08
C VAL A 60 -7.24 1.87 -11.13
N THR A 61 -7.51 3.17 -11.05
CA THR A 61 -6.80 4.09 -10.15
C THR A 61 -6.99 3.67 -8.69
N PHE A 62 -8.21 3.29 -8.30
CA PHE A 62 -8.50 2.85 -6.93
C PHE A 62 -7.70 1.60 -6.53
N PHE A 63 -7.75 0.55 -7.35
CA PHE A 63 -7.02 -0.69 -7.07
C PHE A 63 -5.51 -0.50 -7.15
N SER A 64 -5.04 0.32 -8.09
CA SER A 64 -3.62 0.66 -8.22
C SER A 64 -3.10 1.33 -6.95
N LEU A 65 -3.82 2.32 -6.41
CA LEU A 65 -3.49 2.95 -5.14
C LEU A 65 -3.43 1.93 -4.00
N LEU A 66 -4.47 1.10 -3.84
CA LEU A 66 -4.50 0.07 -2.79
C LEU A 66 -3.32 -0.89 -2.87
N ILE A 67 -2.98 -1.35 -4.07
CA ILE A 67 -1.87 -2.27 -4.31
C ILE A 67 -0.54 -1.60 -3.98
N VAL A 68 -0.31 -0.39 -4.46
CA VAL A 68 0.93 0.37 -4.20
C VAL A 68 1.12 0.60 -2.69
N ILE A 69 0.06 1.03 -2.00
CA ILE A 69 0.11 1.25 -0.55
C ILE A 69 0.36 -0.09 0.18
N ALA A 70 -0.24 -1.19 -0.26
CA ALA A 70 -0.01 -2.51 0.33
C ALA A 70 1.45 -2.96 0.17
N PHE A 71 2.09 -2.70 -0.98
CA PHE A 71 3.51 -2.97 -1.17
C PHE A 71 4.40 -2.13 -0.24
N TYR A 72 4.10 -0.84 -0.09
CA TYR A 72 4.81 0.02 0.85
C TYR A 72 4.62 -0.43 2.30
N ALA A 73 3.39 -0.80 2.68
CA ALA A 73 3.09 -1.34 4.00
C ALA A 73 3.89 -2.62 4.28
N LEU A 74 4.02 -3.50 3.29
CA LEU A 74 4.81 -4.72 3.39
C LEU A 74 6.30 -4.41 3.55
N ALA A 75 6.84 -3.45 2.79
CA ALA A 75 8.22 -3.00 2.92
C ALA A 75 8.49 -2.43 4.33
N ILE A 76 7.62 -1.53 4.81
CA ILE A 76 7.72 -0.95 6.16
C ILE A 76 7.63 -2.04 7.24
N TYR A 77 6.69 -2.96 7.12
CA TYR A 77 6.53 -4.07 8.06
C TYR A 77 7.80 -4.94 8.12
N TRP A 78 8.42 -5.23 6.98
CA TRP A 78 9.70 -5.95 6.92
C TRP A 78 10.83 -5.17 7.57
N LEU A 79 10.95 -3.87 7.30
CA LEU A 79 11.94 -2.99 7.92
C LEU A 79 11.79 -2.97 9.46
N VAL A 80 10.57 -2.80 9.96
CA VAL A 80 10.25 -2.82 11.40
C VAL A 80 10.61 -4.17 12.01
N LYS A 81 10.25 -5.27 11.34
CA LYS A 81 10.58 -6.62 11.81
C LYS A 81 12.10 -6.85 11.88
N MET A 82 12.85 -6.36 10.89
CA MET A 82 14.32 -6.44 10.89
C MET A 82 14.93 -5.57 11.99
N ALA A 83 14.45 -4.35 12.18
CA ALA A 83 14.90 -3.45 13.25
C ALA A 83 14.71 -4.09 14.62
N ILE A 84 13.52 -4.63 14.91
CA ILE A 84 13.24 -5.33 16.19
C ILE A 84 14.17 -6.55 16.36
N LYS A 85 14.40 -7.33 15.29
CA LYS A 85 15.29 -8.49 15.35
C LYS A 85 16.74 -8.09 15.65
N LYS A 86 17.19 -6.95 15.11
CA LYS A 86 18.55 -6.42 15.34
C LYS A 86 18.71 -5.93 16.79
N VAL A 87 17.74 -5.18 17.30
CA VAL A 87 17.73 -4.69 18.69
C VAL A 87 17.68 -5.83 19.71
N LYS A 88 16.99 -6.94 19.41
CA LYS A 88 16.98 -8.11 20.31
C LYS A 88 18.26 -8.94 20.33
N ARG A 89 19.18 -8.72 19.39
CA ARG A 89 20.43 -9.48 19.26
C ARG A 89 21.65 -8.72 19.78
N GLY A 90 21.54 -7.41 19.97
CA GLY A 90 22.54 -6.60 20.67
C GLY A 90 22.15 -6.48 22.13
#